data_AF-A0A1X7U5E1-F1
#
_entry.id   AF-A0A1X7U5E1-F1
#
_cell.length_a   1.000
_cell.length_b   1.000
_cell.length_c   1.000
_cell.angle_alpha   90.00
_cell.angle_beta   90.00
_cell.angle_gamma   90.00
#
_symmetry.space_group_name_H-M   'P 1'
#
loop_
_entity.id
_entity.type
_entity.pdbx_description
1 polymer ?
#
loop_
_entity_poly.entity_id
_entity_poly.type
_entity_poly.pdbx_seq_one_letter_code
_entity_poly.pdbx_strand_id
1 'polypeptide(L)'
;MYKYFRRIQDDKLPDPFRPLSAKVPSQTITKTNQQVKEVLSCAKKRGTYNKIYAEDKAPIGKYASEHSVAKAVRKFKGKDLKDSSVRDWKNKS
;
A
#
# COMPACT_ATOMS: atom_id res chain seq x y z
N MET A 1 15.79 5.54 19.25
CA MET A 1 15.19 4.37 18.55
C MET A 1 13.98 3.92 19.36
N TYR A 2 12.76 4.30 18.96
CA TYR A 2 11.56 4.10 19.78
C TYR A 2 11.20 2.61 19.88
N LYS A 3 11.25 2.11 21.12
CA LYS A 3 11.16 0.70 21.55
C LYS A 3 9.72 0.23 21.78
N TYR A 4 8.72 0.87 21.17
CA TYR A 4 7.33 0.77 21.63
C TYR A 4 6.41 -0.09 20.79
N PHE A 5 6.82 -0.56 19.61
CA PHE A 5 6.03 -1.50 18.83
C PHE A 5 6.93 -2.52 18.16
N ARG A 6 7.13 -3.69 18.80
CA ARG A 6 7.56 -4.86 18.05
C ARG A 6 6.43 -5.21 17.11
N ARG A 7 6.68 -5.15 15.81
CA ARG A 7 5.78 -5.74 14.82
C ARG A 7 5.68 -7.22 15.19
N ILE A 8 4.54 -7.63 15.72
CA ILE A 8 4.28 -9.05 15.98
C ILE A 8 4.29 -9.70 14.60
N GLN A 9 5.37 -10.42 14.28
CA GLN A 9 5.51 -11.18 13.03
C GLN A 9 4.72 -12.50 13.08
N ASP A 10 3.80 -12.63 14.03
CA ASP A 10 2.88 -13.75 14.04
C ASP A 10 1.72 -13.39 13.12
N ASP A 11 1.84 -13.79 11.85
CA ASP A 11 0.70 -14.01 10.95
C ASP A 11 -0.25 -15.12 11.48
N LYS A 12 -0.02 -15.59 12.71
CA LYS A 12 -0.71 -16.69 13.36
C LYS A 12 -1.82 -16.14 14.24
N LEU A 13 -3.04 -16.52 13.89
CA LEU A 13 -4.22 -16.27 14.69
C LEU A 13 -4.09 -16.90 16.08
N PRO A 14 -4.72 -16.30 17.11
CA PRO A 14 -4.69 -16.84 18.46
C PRO A 14 -5.34 -18.23 18.50
N ASP A 15 -4.74 -19.14 19.27
CA ASP A 15 -5.30 -20.47 19.49
C ASP A 15 -6.53 -20.39 20.42
N PRO A 16 -7.70 -20.90 20.01
CA PRO A 16 -8.94 -20.80 20.78
C PRO A 16 -8.94 -21.59 22.09
N PHE A 17 -7.94 -22.44 22.35
CA PHE A 17 -7.87 -23.27 23.56
C PHE A 17 -6.70 -22.91 24.50
N ARG A 18 -5.79 -22.00 24.10
CA ARG A 18 -4.64 -21.55 24.92
C ARG A 18 -5.06 -20.40 25.88
N PRO A 19 -4.16 -19.68 26.60
CA PRO A 19 -4.56 -18.92 27.80
C PRO A 19 -5.53 -17.76 27.53
N LEU A 20 -5.75 -17.37 26.28
CA LEU A 20 -6.80 -16.42 25.91
C LEU A 20 -8.21 -16.98 26.18
N SER A 21 -8.38 -18.30 26.06
CA SER A 21 -9.64 -19.02 26.33
C SER A 21 -10.10 -18.89 27.79
N ALA A 22 -9.18 -18.63 28.71
CA ALA A 22 -9.47 -18.39 30.12
C ALA A 22 -10.17 -17.04 30.38
N LYS A 23 -10.07 -16.10 29.43
CA LYS A 23 -10.68 -14.76 29.52
C LYS A 23 -11.80 -14.53 28.50
N VAL A 24 -11.72 -15.22 27.36
CA VAL A 24 -12.64 -15.07 26.24
C VAL A 24 -13.17 -16.45 25.84
N PRO A 25 -14.48 -16.64 25.66
CA PRO A 25 -15.02 -17.93 25.24
C PRO A 25 -14.38 -18.43 23.94
N SER A 26 -13.98 -19.70 23.91
CA SER A 26 -13.33 -20.33 22.75
C SER A 26 -14.12 -20.19 21.46
N GLN A 27 -15.46 -20.28 21.53
CA GLN A 27 -16.37 -20.07 20.40
C GLN A 27 -16.23 -18.67 19.79
N THR A 28 -16.02 -17.65 20.63
CA THR A 28 -15.83 -16.27 20.19
C THR A 28 -14.50 -16.14 19.45
N ILE A 29 -13.42 -16.73 20.00
CA ILE A 29 -12.09 -16.73 19.38
C ILE A 29 -12.15 -17.41 18.00
N THR A 30 -12.79 -18.58 17.90
CA THR A 30 -12.94 -19.31 16.63
C THR A 30 -13.68 -18.49 15.57
N LYS A 31 -14.81 -17.87 15.94
CA LYS A 31 -15.61 -17.06 15.01
C LYS A 31 -14.83 -15.83 14.53
N THR A 32 -14.16 -15.12 15.42
CA THR A 32 -13.34 -13.95 15.06
C THR A 32 -12.15 -14.36 14.19
N ASN A 33 -11.48 -15.48 14.51
CA ASN A 33 -10.39 -16.00 13.69
C ASN A 33 -10.86 -16.32 12.26
N GLN A 34 -12.06 -16.89 12.10
CA GLN A 34 -12.63 -17.15 10.78
C GLN A 34 -12.82 -15.87 9.98
N GLN A 35 -13.41 -14.82 10.59
CA GLN A 35 -13.58 -13.52 9.94
C GLN A 35 -12.25 -12.88 9.55
N VAL A 36 -11.23 -12.97 10.41
CA VAL A 36 -9.89 -12.45 10.08
C VAL A 36 -9.26 -13.22 8.93
N LYS A 37 -9.43 -14.55 8.85
CA LYS A 37 -8.96 -15.35 7.70
C LYS A 37 -9.58 -14.90 6.39
N GLU A 38 -10.88 -14.63 6.39
CA GLU A 38 -11.61 -14.15 5.21
C GLU A 38 -11.09 -12.77 4.75
N VAL A 39 -10.82 -11.85 5.69
CA VAL A 39 -10.27 -10.54 5.34
C VAL A 39 -8.82 -10.66 4.83
N LEU A 40 -7.99 -11.49 5.48
CA LEU A 40 -6.61 -11.71 5.08
C LEU A 40 -6.49 -12.40 3.71
N SER A 41 -7.41 -13.31 3.36
CA SER A 41 -7.42 -13.97 2.05
C SER A 41 -7.83 -12.99 0.93
N CYS A 42 -8.72 -12.03 1.23
CA CYS A 42 -9.12 -10.99 0.29
C CYS A 42 -8.15 -9.79 0.23
N ALA A 43 -7.21 -9.68 1.18
CA ALA A 43 -6.26 -8.58 1.22
C ALA A 43 -5.26 -8.68 0.04
N LYS A 44 -5.60 -8.05 -1.08
CA LYS A 44 -4.66 -7.85 -2.19
C LYS A 44 -3.47 -7.05 -1.67
N LYS A 45 -2.27 -7.63 -1.78
CA LYS A 45 -1.02 -6.89 -1.55
C LYS A 45 -1.03 -5.65 -2.45
N ARG A 46 -0.67 -4.49 -1.91
CA ARG A 46 -0.47 -3.29 -2.73
C ARG A 46 0.49 -3.66 -3.87
N GLY A 47 0.14 -3.29 -5.11
CA GLY A 47 0.97 -3.56 -6.27
C GLY A 47 2.38 -2.98 -6.13
N THR A 48 3.30 -3.45 -6.96
CA THR A 48 4.68 -2.96 -6.99
C THR A 48 4.70 -1.46 -7.29
N TYR A 49 5.38 -0.67 -6.46
CA TYR A 49 5.59 0.74 -6.76
C TYR A 49 6.66 0.86 -7.86
N ASN A 50 6.31 1.52 -8.97
CA ASN A 50 7.28 1.87 -10.01
C ASN A 50 8.25 2.92 -9.46
N LYS A 51 9.55 2.60 -9.45
CA LYS A 51 10.59 3.54 -9.06
C LYS A 51 10.84 4.50 -10.21
N ILE A 52 10.57 5.78 -9.97
CA ILE A 52 10.87 6.87 -10.90
C ILE A 52 11.83 7.82 -10.19
N TYR A 53 13.01 8.02 -10.77
CA TYR A 53 14.07 8.83 -10.20
C TYR A 53 13.78 10.33 -10.34
N ALA A 54 14.45 11.17 -9.54
CA ALA A 54 14.24 12.61 -9.56
C ALA A 54 14.58 13.23 -10.92
N GLU A 55 15.66 12.75 -11.54
CA GLU A 55 16.13 13.13 -12.88
C GLU A 55 15.08 12.92 -13.96
N ASP A 56 14.25 11.89 -13.81
CA ASP A 56 13.15 11.59 -14.72
C ASP A 56 11.91 12.45 -14.45
N LYS A 57 11.66 12.81 -13.20
CA LYS A 57 10.46 13.57 -12.80
C LYS A 57 10.49 15.01 -13.31
N ALA A 58 11.66 15.65 -13.25
CA ALA A 58 11.83 17.05 -13.67
C ALA A 58 11.44 17.30 -15.14
N PRO A 59 11.96 16.57 -16.15
CA PRO A 59 11.57 16.76 -17.54
C PRO A 59 10.10 16.41 -17.79
N ILE A 60 9.54 15.43 -17.07
CA ILE A 60 8.12 15.08 -17.16
C ILE A 60 7.23 16.22 -16.62
N GLY A 61 7.58 16.77 -15.45
CA GLY A 61 6.87 17.90 -14.84
C GLY A 61 6.90 19.13 -15.74
N LYS A 62 8.09 19.49 -16.26
CA LYS A 62 8.25 20.60 -17.21
C LYS A 62 7.38 20.40 -18.45
N TYR A 63 7.44 19.23 -19.08
CA TYR A 63 6.63 18.93 -20.27
C TYR A 63 5.12 18.98 -19.97
N ALA A 64 4.69 18.52 -18.79
CA ALA A 64 3.30 18.60 -18.36
C ALA A 64 2.82 20.04 -18.11
N SER A 65 3.72 20.93 -17.68
CA SER A 65 3.43 22.36 -17.53
C SER A 65 3.16 23.03 -18.89
N GLU A 66 4.00 22.71 -19.88
CA GLU A 66 3.91 23.29 -21.23
C GLU A 66 2.77 22.69 -22.09
N HIS A 67 2.50 21.38 -21.97
CA HIS A 67 1.66 20.65 -22.94
C HIS A 67 0.42 19.98 -22.34
N SER A 68 0.18 20.09 -21.04
CA SER A 68 -0.80 19.35 -20.21
C SER A 68 -0.36 17.96 -19.72
N VAL A 69 -0.94 17.55 -18.58
CA VAL A 69 -0.72 16.26 -17.92
C VAL A 69 -1.05 15.08 -18.85
N ALA A 70 -2.17 15.14 -19.57
CA ALA A 70 -2.59 14.06 -20.45
C ALA A 70 -1.62 13.84 -21.62
N LYS A 71 -1.08 14.91 -22.21
CA LYS A 71 -0.04 14.80 -23.25
C LYS A 71 1.27 14.25 -22.69
N ALA A 72 1.65 14.64 -21.47
CA ALA A 72 2.83 14.11 -20.81
C ALA A 72 2.71 12.60 -20.56
N VAL A 73 1.60 12.13 -20.00
CA VAL A 73 1.38 10.69 -19.77
C VAL A 73 1.41 9.89 -21.07
N ARG A 74 0.84 10.42 -22.16
CA ARG A 74 0.92 9.80 -23.49
C ARG A 74 2.34 9.74 -24.04
N LYS A 75 3.11 10.83 -23.93
CA LYS A 75 4.49 10.92 -24.40
C LYS A 75 5.42 9.96 -23.63
N PHE A 76 5.20 9.83 -22.32
CA PHE A 76 6.03 9.01 -21.44
C PHE A 76 5.35 7.68 -21.05
N LYS A 77 4.49 7.14 -21.93
CA LYS A 77 3.69 5.92 -21.68
C LYS A 77 4.53 4.69 -21.31
N GLY A 78 5.81 4.65 -21.71
CA GLY A 78 6.74 3.58 -21.34
C GLY A 78 7.13 3.53 -19.86
N LYS A 79 6.81 4.57 -19.06
CA LYS A 79 7.13 4.64 -17.62
C LYS A 79 5.96 4.32 -16.69
N ASP A 80 4.83 3.85 -17.24
CA ASP A 80 3.59 3.52 -16.50
C ASP A 80 3.20 4.62 -15.47
N LEU A 81 3.08 5.83 -16.00
CA LEU A 81 2.84 7.03 -15.22
C LEU A 81 1.34 7.17 -14.89
N LYS A 82 1.05 7.46 -13.63
CA LYS A 82 -0.28 7.89 -13.21
C LYS A 82 -0.44 9.39 -13.38
N ASP A 83 -1.60 9.82 -13.86
CA ASP A 83 -1.96 11.23 -14.02
C ASP A 83 -1.75 12.05 -12.73
N SER A 84 -2.08 11.46 -11.57
CA SER A 84 -1.88 12.08 -10.27
C SER A 84 -0.41 12.40 -10.00
N SER A 85 0.49 11.47 -10.31
CA SER A 85 1.93 11.65 -10.11
C SER A 85 2.50 12.74 -11.00
N VAL A 86 2.07 12.78 -12.27
CA VAL A 86 2.52 13.81 -13.23
C VAL A 86 2.00 15.19 -12.83
N ARG A 87 0.78 15.29 -12.31
CA ARG A 87 0.23 16.54 -11.76
C ARG A 87 1.04 17.03 -10.56
N ASP A 88 1.40 16.12 -9.66
CA ASP A 88 2.25 16.46 -8.51
C ASP A 88 3.62 16.99 -8.93
N TRP A 89 4.21 16.45 -10.00
CA TRP A 89 5.51 16.93 -10.50
C TRP A 89 5.38 18.28 -11.20
N LYS A 90 4.31 18.50 -11.97
CA LYS A 90 4.00 19.79 -12.58
C LYS A 90 3.89 20.90 -11.52
N ASN A 91 3.25 20.62 -10.39
CA ASN A 91 3.06 21.62 -9.33
C ASN A 91 4.34 21.90 -8.52
N LYS A 92 5.40 21.13 -8.74
CA LYS A 92 6.71 21.26 -8.07
C LYS A 92 7.81 21.75 -9.02
N SER A 93 7.51 21.88 -10.31
CA SER A 93 8.44 22.29 -11.37
C SER A 93 8.33 23.76 -11.70
#